data_AF-A0A354XZJ7-F1
#
_entry.id   AF-A0A354XZJ7-F1
#
_cell.length_a   1.000
_cell.length_b   1.000
_cell.length_c   1.000
_cell.angle_alpha   90.00
_cell.angle_beta   90.00
_cell.angle_gamma   90.00
#
_symmetry.space_group_name_H-M   'P 1'
#
loop_
_entity.id
_entity.type
_entity.pdbx_description
1 polymer ?
#
loop_
_entity_poly.entity_id
_entity_poly.type
_entity_poly.pdbx_seq_one_letter_code
_entity_poly.pdbx_strand_id
1 'polypeptide(L)'
;RAAKVALNNSELEKIERYYEEAAQAGANEYQIDKSKKETTRLDAILGDPKRLKAVAEDFVNHYEKRVAEGATVKGKAMFVSSNRKITYELYKNIIALRPEWNEIREAEEGAELTDKDKRELKPIERIKMVMTRDGDEDDEKLYNLLGTKEYRKELDRQFKNEKSNFKIAIVVDMWLTGFDVPSLDTIYIDKPIQQHNLIQTISRVNRKVEGKNKGLVVDYIGIKKQMNLALAKYSRGDKHNFEDIDKSLVIVRDHLDLLARLMHKFNDTNYFHGDNLEQLNTLNLAAEFVQQTKESEVRFMGLVKRLKAAYDICVGSEKLTQQERDYTHFYLAVRSIVFKLTKGDAPDTEQMNAKVREMIKAALESDGVEEIFKLGDESETGQDLFDKDYLAKIDKIKLPNTKIKLLQQLLAKVIGDLRKVNRIKGIDFTKKMQAVVERYNNREANDILRSEIYEEMAETLTNLIWDVHKEFNAGDELGIDFEEKAFYDILKSLCVKYDFTYPDDKMIELAKSVKVLVDTQAKYPDWDKREDIKSALKVGLILLLDEFGYPPVERDEVYIEIFEQAENFKKNR
;
A
#
# COMPACT_ATOMS: atom_id res chain seq x y z
N ARG A 1 1.45 30.18 12.31
CA ARG A 1 2.67 30.33 13.16
C ARG A 1 3.58 29.14 12.87
N ALA A 2 4.86 29.36 12.56
CA ALA A 2 5.84 28.28 12.64
C ALA A 2 6.19 28.10 14.13
N ALA A 3 6.12 26.87 14.64
CA ALA A 3 6.39 26.60 16.05
C ALA A 3 7.85 26.89 16.42
N LYS A 4 8.13 27.24 17.68
CA LYS A 4 9.50 27.53 18.16
C LYS A 4 10.43 26.30 18.07
N VAL A 5 9.84 25.10 18.02
CA VAL A 5 10.53 23.82 17.84
C VAL A 5 11.16 23.69 16.43
N ALA A 6 10.73 24.52 15.46
CA ALA A 6 11.12 24.42 14.05
C ALA A 6 12.44 25.14 13.68
N LEU A 7 13.20 25.69 14.63
CA LEU A 7 14.34 26.57 14.32
C LEU A 7 15.73 25.93 14.43
N ASN A 8 15.86 24.67 14.84
CA ASN A 8 17.18 24.00 14.96
C ASN A 8 17.09 22.50 14.61
N ASN A 9 16.71 22.13 13.39
CA ASN A 9 16.79 20.72 13.01
C ASN A 9 17.16 20.53 11.54
N SER A 10 18.35 19.99 11.28
CA SER A 10 18.82 19.53 9.96
C SER A 10 17.88 18.50 9.32
N GLU A 11 17.01 17.88 10.13
CA GLU A 11 15.99 16.95 9.66
C GLU A 11 14.82 17.61 8.92
N LEU A 12 14.53 18.89 9.19
CA LEU A 12 13.48 19.65 8.48
C LEU A 12 13.87 19.91 7.03
N GLU A 13 15.13 20.26 6.77
CA GLU A 13 15.65 20.43 5.41
C GLU A 13 15.58 19.13 4.59
N LYS A 14 15.64 17.96 5.25
CA LYS A 14 15.46 16.66 4.59
C LYS A 14 14.00 16.42 4.21
N ILE A 15 13.06 16.84 5.08
CA ILE A 15 11.61 16.77 4.80
C ILE A 15 11.22 17.74 3.68
N GLU A 16 11.76 18.97 3.67
CA GLU A 16 11.47 19.95 2.61
C GLU A 16 12.01 19.50 1.24
N ARG A 17 13.22 18.94 1.19
CA ARG A 17 13.83 18.40 -0.03
C ARG A 17 13.06 17.22 -0.59
N TYR A 18 12.54 16.37 0.30
CA TYR A 18 11.63 15.29 -0.06
C TYR A 18 10.36 15.80 -0.78
N TYR A 19 9.75 16.89 -0.30
CA TYR A 19 8.59 17.49 -0.96
C TYR A 19 8.91 18.08 -2.33
N GLU A 20 10.10 18.65 -2.52
CA GLU A 20 10.53 19.19 -3.80
C GLU A 20 10.77 18.06 -4.83
N GLU A 21 11.37 16.94 -4.39
CA GLU A 21 11.57 15.76 -5.23
C GLU A 21 10.24 15.07 -5.58
N ALA A 22 9.33 14.89 -4.60
CA ALA A 22 8.03 14.27 -4.82
C ALA A 22 7.12 15.09 -5.74
N ALA A 23 7.21 16.43 -5.68
CA ALA A 23 6.45 17.33 -6.56
C ALA A 23 6.99 17.35 -8.00
N GLN A 24 8.29 17.11 -8.20
CA GLN A 24 8.92 17.08 -9.53
C GLN A 24 8.77 15.72 -10.23
N ALA A 25 8.62 14.63 -9.48
CA ALA A 25 8.76 13.27 -9.99
C ALA A 25 7.52 12.64 -10.66
N GLY A 26 6.44 13.39 -10.94
CA GLY A 26 5.31 13.01 -11.81
C GLY A 26 4.98 11.49 -11.84
N ALA A 27 4.13 11.04 -10.92
CA ALA A 27 3.63 9.67 -10.71
C ALA A 27 4.02 8.61 -11.75
N ASN A 28 5.00 7.75 -11.42
CA ASN A 28 5.36 6.56 -12.19
C ASN A 28 5.62 5.34 -11.29
N GLU A 29 5.54 4.14 -11.87
CA GLU A 29 5.43 2.81 -11.23
C GLU A 29 6.55 2.39 -10.24
N TYR A 30 7.62 3.17 -10.12
CA TYR A 30 8.73 2.95 -9.16
C TYR A 30 8.41 3.39 -7.71
N GLN A 31 7.18 3.80 -7.43
CA GLN A 31 6.80 4.50 -6.20
C GLN A 31 6.34 3.61 -5.05
N ILE A 32 6.00 2.33 -5.22
CA ILE A 32 5.39 1.56 -4.11
C ILE A 32 6.44 1.18 -3.04
N ASP A 33 7.57 0.58 -3.44
CA ASP A 33 8.66 0.23 -2.51
C ASP A 33 9.40 1.45 -1.96
N LYS A 34 9.52 2.49 -2.80
CA LYS A 34 10.07 3.77 -2.36
C LYS A 34 9.13 4.45 -1.36
N SER A 35 7.81 4.44 -1.61
CA SER A 35 6.80 4.99 -0.70
C SER A 35 6.78 4.28 0.65
N LYS A 36 6.83 2.94 0.71
CA LYS A 36 6.90 2.20 1.99
C LYS A 36 8.17 2.56 2.77
N LYS A 37 9.35 2.56 2.14
CA LYS A 37 10.62 2.96 2.78
C LYS A 37 10.63 4.44 3.18
N GLU A 38 10.00 5.30 2.39
CA GLU A 38 9.89 6.75 2.63
C GLU A 38 8.94 7.08 3.78
N THR A 39 7.79 6.39 3.88
CA THR A 39 6.85 6.51 5.01
C THR A 39 7.52 6.07 6.32
N THR A 40 8.22 4.92 6.32
CA THR A 40 8.96 4.44 7.50
C THR A 40 10.03 5.44 7.95
N ARG A 41 10.70 6.12 7.00
CA ARG A 41 11.69 7.15 7.30
C ARG A 41 11.05 8.42 7.89
N LEU A 42 9.91 8.85 7.37
CA LEU A 42 9.16 10.00 7.89
C LEU A 42 8.62 9.72 9.30
N ASP A 43 8.08 8.53 9.52
CA ASP A 43 7.58 8.11 10.83
C ASP A 43 8.70 8.05 11.88
N ALA A 44 9.90 7.59 11.50
CA ALA A 44 11.06 7.60 12.38
C ALA A 44 11.47 9.03 12.80
N ILE A 45 11.34 10.02 11.92
CA ILE A 45 11.65 11.43 12.22
C ILE A 45 10.55 12.06 13.07
N LEU A 46 9.29 11.87 12.69
CA LEU A 46 8.14 12.46 13.40
C LEU A 46 7.95 11.84 14.79
N GLY A 47 8.26 10.56 14.92
CA GLY A 47 8.17 9.76 16.14
C GLY A 47 9.39 9.87 17.06
N ASP A 48 10.40 10.68 16.72
CA ASP A 48 11.57 10.86 17.58
C ASP A 48 11.15 11.33 19.00
N PRO A 49 11.54 10.62 20.07
CA PRO A 49 11.08 10.93 21.42
C PRO A 49 11.48 12.32 21.92
N LYS A 50 12.64 12.86 21.50
CA LYS A 50 13.08 14.20 21.91
C LYS A 50 12.22 15.26 21.22
N ARG A 51 11.95 15.08 19.93
CA ARG A 51 11.05 15.92 19.15
C ARG A 51 9.64 15.94 19.73
N LEU A 52 9.06 14.77 20.02
CA LEU A 52 7.69 14.67 20.55
C LEU A 52 7.54 15.37 21.90
N LYS A 53 8.55 15.29 22.79
CA LYS A 53 8.55 16.07 24.04
C LYS A 53 8.56 17.57 23.77
N ALA A 54 9.44 18.04 22.88
CA ALA A 54 9.49 19.46 22.53
C ALA A 54 8.18 19.97 21.88
N VAL A 55 7.54 19.16 21.03
CA VAL A 55 6.24 19.46 20.43
C VAL A 55 5.15 19.53 21.51
N ALA A 56 5.11 18.57 22.43
CA ALA A 56 4.16 18.57 23.55
C ALA A 56 4.33 19.81 24.44
N GLU A 57 5.57 20.17 24.78
CA GLU A 57 5.88 21.36 25.58
C GLU A 57 5.46 22.66 24.88
N ASP A 58 5.77 22.84 23.60
CA ASP A 58 5.32 24.04 22.86
C ASP A 58 3.80 24.07 22.72
N PHE A 59 3.16 22.92 22.45
CA PHE A 59 1.71 22.82 22.34
C PHE A 59 1.01 23.24 23.63
N VAL A 60 1.38 22.65 24.77
CA VAL A 60 0.78 22.96 26.08
C VAL A 60 0.96 24.43 26.42
N ASN A 61 2.19 24.93 26.36
CA ASN A 61 2.49 26.32 26.69
C ASN A 61 1.76 27.31 25.77
N HIS A 62 1.67 27.01 24.48
CA HIS A 62 0.98 27.87 23.52
C HIS A 62 -0.54 27.83 23.70
N TYR A 63 -1.12 26.66 23.94
CA TYR A 63 -2.55 26.51 24.19
C TYR A 63 -2.98 27.27 25.44
N GLU A 64 -2.30 27.05 26.57
CA GLU A 64 -2.64 27.70 27.85
C GLU A 64 -2.49 29.22 27.79
N LYS A 65 -1.40 29.70 27.18
CA LYS A 65 -1.20 31.14 26.99
C LYS A 65 -2.35 31.76 26.21
N ARG A 66 -2.82 31.10 25.14
CA ARG A 66 -3.96 31.59 24.35
C ARG A 66 -5.26 31.62 25.16
N VAL A 67 -5.49 30.60 25.99
CA VAL A 67 -6.67 30.55 26.87
C VAL A 67 -6.60 31.67 27.90
N ALA A 68 -5.45 31.83 28.58
CA ALA A 68 -5.24 32.85 29.61
C ALA A 68 -5.34 34.30 29.08
N GLU A 69 -4.87 34.55 27.85
CA GLU A 69 -4.94 35.86 27.19
C GLU A 69 -6.33 36.18 26.62
N GLY A 70 -7.30 35.26 26.72
CA GLY A 70 -8.62 35.42 26.10
C GLY A 70 -8.58 35.42 24.57
N ALA A 71 -7.50 34.90 23.97
CA ALA A 71 -7.30 34.87 22.52
C ALA A 71 -8.00 33.69 21.82
N THR A 72 -8.68 32.85 22.59
CA THR A 72 -9.54 31.74 22.12
C THR A 72 -11.01 32.09 22.34
N VAL A 73 -11.89 31.56 21.50
CA VAL A 73 -13.34 31.83 21.58
C VAL A 73 -13.98 30.94 22.66
N LYS A 74 -13.71 29.63 22.57
CA LYS A 74 -14.23 28.60 23.49
C LYS A 74 -13.14 27.62 23.93
N GLY A 75 -11.87 28.00 23.76
CA GLY A 75 -10.72 27.15 24.08
C GLY A 75 -10.61 25.88 23.23
N LYS A 76 -11.33 25.77 22.10
CA LYS A 76 -11.32 24.55 21.28
C LYS A 76 -10.12 24.52 20.34
N ALA A 77 -9.37 23.42 20.42
CA ALA A 77 -8.20 23.16 19.59
C ALA A 77 -8.24 21.76 18.98
N MET A 78 -7.72 21.67 17.76
CA MET A 78 -7.51 20.39 17.08
C MET A 78 -6.02 20.22 16.81
N PHE A 79 -5.48 19.03 17.10
CA PHE A 79 -4.11 18.67 16.83
C PHE A 79 -4.09 17.52 15.82
N VAL A 80 -3.55 17.76 14.63
CA VAL A 80 -3.42 16.77 13.57
C VAL A 80 -2.05 16.11 13.67
N SER A 81 -2.01 14.82 13.99
CA SER A 81 -0.78 14.04 14.16
C SER A 81 -0.65 12.97 13.08
N SER A 82 0.56 12.47 12.84
CA SER A 82 0.91 11.68 11.65
C SER A 82 0.24 10.30 11.59
N ASN A 83 0.43 9.48 12.63
CA ASN A 83 -0.06 8.12 12.72
C ASN A 83 -0.46 7.75 14.17
N ARG A 84 -1.10 6.59 14.36
CA ARG A 84 -1.65 6.16 15.66
C ARG A 84 -0.59 6.05 16.76
N LYS A 85 0.53 5.39 16.48
CA LYS A 85 1.61 5.15 17.45
C LYS A 85 2.24 6.47 17.92
N ILE A 86 2.59 7.35 16.97
CA ILE A 86 3.15 8.68 17.26
C ILE A 86 2.15 9.54 18.03
N THR A 87 0.87 9.46 17.66
CA THR A 87 -0.19 10.19 18.36
C THR A 87 -0.32 9.76 19.80
N TYR A 88 -0.24 8.45 20.07
CA TYR A 88 -0.32 7.93 21.44
C TYR A 88 0.89 8.35 22.28
N GLU A 89 2.10 8.33 21.73
CA GLU A 89 3.29 8.87 22.40
C GLU A 89 3.17 10.36 22.69
N LEU A 90 2.67 11.14 21.74
CA LEU A 90 2.40 12.56 21.93
C LEU A 90 1.38 12.80 23.04
N TYR A 91 0.26 12.06 23.04
CA TYR A 91 -0.76 12.12 24.07
C TYR A 91 -0.18 11.84 25.47
N LYS A 92 0.63 10.79 25.61
CA LYS A 92 1.31 10.48 26.88
C LYS A 92 2.20 11.63 27.36
N ASN A 93 2.97 12.23 26.46
CA ASN A 93 3.81 13.39 26.80
C ASN A 93 2.97 14.60 27.25
N ILE A 94 1.84 14.87 26.59
CA ILE A 94 0.94 15.97 26.98
C ILE A 94 0.32 15.71 28.36
N ILE A 95 -0.18 14.50 28.61
CA ILE A 95 -0.77 14.14 29.92
C ILE A 95 0.29 14.17 31.03
N ALA A 96 1.54 13.80 30.75
CA ALA A 96 2.62 13.91 31.73
C ALA A 96 2.91 15.38 32.12
N LEU A 97 2.72 16.33 31.20
CA LEU A 97 2.86 17.76 31.46
C LEU A 97 1.63 18.37 32.15
N ARG A 98 0.43 17.86 31.83
CA ARG A 98 -0.86 18.32 32.35
C ARG A 98 -1.78 17.16 32.72
N PRO A 99 -1.55 16.50 33.87
CA PRO A 99 -2.38 15.39 34.33
C PRO A 99 -3.86 15.78 34.49
N GLU A 100 -4.13 17.04 34.87
CA GLU A 100 -5.47 17.59 35.09
C GLU A 100 -6.33 17.61 33.81
N TRP A 101 -5.72 17.59 32.62
CA TRP A 101 -6.47 17.51 31.37
C TRP A 101 -7.10 16.12 31.16
N ASN A 102 -6.63 15.11 31.88
CA ASN A 102 -7.19 13.77 31.89
C ASN A 102 -8.24 13.55 32.99
N GLU A 103 -8.61 14.59 33.74
CA GLU A 103 -9.67 14.51 34.73
C GLU A 103 -11.05 14.62 34.06
N ILE A 104 -11.96 13.73 34.44
CA ILE A 104 -13.35 13.74 33.97
C ILE A 104 -14.11 14.87 34.66
N ARG A 105 -14.72 15.76 33.87
CA ARG A 105 -15.58 16.85 34.38
C ARG A 105 -16.89 16.92 33.61
N GLU A 106 -17.96 17.31 34.29
CA GLU A 106 -19.31 17.38 33.71
C GLU A 106 -19.43 18.46 32.61
N ALA A 107 -18.74 19.58 32.79
CA ALA A 107 -18.76 20.72 31.89
C ALA A 107 -17.46 21.54 32.01
N GLU A 108 -17.30 22.50 31.11
CA GLU A 108 -16.24 23.51 31.22
C GLU A 108 -16.38 24.32 32.52
N GLU A 109 -15.25 24.67 33.11
CA GLU A 109 -15.20 25.45 34.34
C GLU A 109 -15.91 26.80 34.20
N GLY A 110 -16.84 27.08 35.11
CA GLY A 110 -17.65 28.31 35.10
C GLY A 110 -18.85 28.30 34.13
N ALA A 111 -19.20 27.17 33.51
CA ALA A 111 -20.37 27.09 32.62
C ALA A 111 -21.70 27.04 33.41
N GLU A 112 -22.63 27.94 33.08
CA GLU A 112 -24.02 27.85 33.55
C GLU A 112 -24.78 26.78 32.74
N LEU A 113 -25.25 25.74 33.43
CA LEU A 113 -25.92 24.59 32.82
C LEU A 113 -27.44 24.71 32.93
N THR A 114 -28.10 24.68 31.77
CA THR A 114 -29.55 24.51 31.70
C THR A 114 -29.93 23.03 31.93
N ASP A 115 -31.21 22.75 32.19
CA ASP A 115 -31.70 21.38 32.30
C ASP A 115 -31.51 20.56 31.01
N LYS A 116 -31.44 21.23 29.86
CA LYS A 116 -31.09 20.61 28.58
C LYS A 116 -29.60 20.23 28.54
N ASP A 117 -28.72 21.13 28.99
CA ASP A 117 -27.28 20.88 29.02
C ASP A 117 -26.93 19.70 29.94
N LYS A 118 -27.57 19.61 31.12
CA LYS A 118 -27.39 18.49 32.06
C LYS A 118 -27.80 17.12 31.48
N ARG A 119 -28.70 17.10 30.48
CA ARG A 119 -29.12 15.88 29.79
C ARG A 119 -28.23 15.54 28.59
N GLU A 120 -27.66 16.55 27.94
CA GLU A 120 -26.88 16.37 26.71
C GLU A 120 -25.37 16.21 26.96
N LEU A 121 -24.83 16.89 27.96
CA LEU A 121 -23.42 16.78 28.36
C LEU A 121 -23.15 15.48 29.07
N LYS A 122 -22.01 14.88 28.78
CA LYS A 122 -21.49 13.72 29.50
C LYS A 122 -20.19 14.12 30.20
N PRO A 123 -19.95 13.62 31.42
CA PRO A 123 -18.66 13.78 32.08
C PRO A 123 -17.54 13.26 31.16
N ILE A 124 -16.59 14.12 30.83
CA ILE A 124 -15.51 13.82 29.89
C ILE A 124 -14.24 14.59 30.22
N GLU A 125 -13.10 14.05 29.84
CA GLU A 125 -11.78 14.65 29.94
C GLU A 125 -11.61 15.82 28.96
N ARG A 126 -10.66 16.71 29.27
CA ARG A 126 -10.42 17.91 28.46
C ARG A 126 -9.79 17.59 27.11
N ILE A 127 -8.99 16.54 27.07
CA ILE A 127 -8.25 16.08 25.90
C ILE A 127 -8.63 14.64 25.54
N LYS A 128 -8.91 14.39 24.26
CA LYS A 128 -9.16 13.03 23.74
C LYS A 128 -8.47 12.81 22.41
N MET A 129 -8.06 11.57 22.20
CA MET A 129 -7.65 11.06 20.89
C MET A 129 -8.89 10.63 20.10
N VAL A 130 -8.97 11.02 18.84
CA VAL A 130 -10.05 10.65 17.92
C VAL A 130 -9.45 10.04 16.67
N MET A 131 -9.37 8.71 16.65
CA MET A 131 -8.90 7.91 15.53
C MET A 131 -9.57 6.53 15.56
N THR A 132 -9.46 5.79 14.45
CA THR A 132 -9.98 4.41 14.35
C THR A 132 -9.14 3.43 15.15
N ARG A 133 -9.79 2.38 15.68
CA ARG A 133 -9.14 1.25 16.36
C ARG A 133 -8.55 0.26 15.36
N ASP A 134 -7.50 -0.41 15.77
CA ASP A 134 -6.88 -1.54 15.08
C ASP A 134 -6.57 -2.67 16.06
N GLY A 135 -7.12 -3.86 15.83
CA GLY A 135 -6.90 -4.99 16.72
C GLY A 135 -5.51 -5.59 16.61
N ASP A 136 -4.85 -5.41 15.47
CA ASP A 136 -3.58 -6.08 15.15
C ASP A 136 -2.37 -5.18 15.45
N GLU A 137 -2.56 -3.86 15.48
CA GLU A 137 -1.48 -2.88 15.68
C GLU A 137 -1.53 -2.07 16.99
N ASP A 138 -2.70 -1.90 17.60
CA ASP A 138 -2.86 -1.07 18.80
C ASP A 138 -2.54 -1.89 20.07
N ASP A 139 -1.80 -1.29 21.01
CA ASP A 139 -1.67 -1.89 22.34
C ASP A 139 -3.02 -1.85 23.07
N GLU A 140 -3.23 -2.77 24.01
CA GLU A 140 -4.51 -2.92 24.72
C GLU A 140 -5.00 -1.60 25.35
N LYS A 141 -4.06 -0.76 25.80
CA LYS A 141 -4.35 0.54 26.39
C LYS A 141 -4.85 1.56 25.36
N LEU A 142 -4.18 1.71 24.22
CA LEU A 142 -4.61 2.58 23.12
C LEU A 142 -5.96 2.10 22.57
N TYR A 143 -6.09 0.79 22.33
CA TYR A 143 -7.33 0.20 21.84
C TYR A 143 -8.52 0.56 22.74
N ASN A 144 -8.37 0.39 24.05
CA ASN A 144 -9.41 0.70 25.02
C ASN A 144 -9.74 2.21 25.06
N LEU A 145 -8.72 3.09 25.04
CA LEU A 145 -8.90 4.55 25.05
C LEU A 145 -9.73 5.09 23.87
N LEU A 146 -9.63 4.47 22.69
CA LEU A 146 -10.30 4.95 21.47
C LEU A 146 -11.82 4.66 21.41
N GLY A 147 -12.33 3.79 22.27
CA GLY A 147 -13.75 3.44 22.36
C GLY A 147 -14.38 2.82 21.10
N THR A 148 -15.64 2.41 21.18
CA THR A 148 -16.38 1.86 20.03
C THR A 148 -16.73 2.96 19.02
N LYS A 149 -17.37 2.59 17.91
CA LYS A 149 -17.85 3.54 16.90
C LYS A 149 -18.88 4.51 17.50
N GLU A 150 -19.74 4.02 18.37
CA GLU A 150 -20.76 4.80 19.10
C GLU A 150 -20.09 5.82 20.02
N TYR A 151 -19.02 5.42 20.71
CA TYR A 151 -18.23 6.33 21.54
C TYR A 151 -17.60 7.44 20.70
N ARG A 152 -17.01 7.15 19.54
CA ARG A 152 -16.48 8.19 18.64
C ARG A 152 -17.56 9.15 18.12
N LYS A 153 -18.77 8.66 17.86
CA LYS A 153 -19.91 9.51 17.51
C LYS A 153 -20.35 10.40 18.68
N GLU A 154 -20.23 9.91 19.90
CA GLU A 154 -20.43 10.71 21.10
C GLU A 154 -19.35 11.79 21.25
N LEU A 155 -18.08 11.48 20.97
CA LEU A 155 -16.99 12.48 20.97
C LEU A 155 -17.25 13.63 20.00
N ASP A 156 -17.81 13.35 18.81
CA ASP A 156 -18.25 14.39 17.87
C ASP A 156 -19.28 15.33 18.52
N ARG A 157 -20.34 14.75 19.09
CA ARG A 157 -21.41 15.52 19.76
C ARG A 157 -20.87 16.37 20.92
N GLN A 158 -20.03 15.78 21.77
CA GLN A 158 -19.43 16.48 22.92
C GLN A 158 -18.49 17.60 22.45
N PHE A 159 -17.63 17.34 21.46
CA PHE A 159 -16.70 18.33 20.94
C PHE A 159 -17.38 19.47 20.18
N LYS A 160 -18.57 19.26 19.60
CA LYS A 160 -19.40 20.34 19.03
C LYS A 160 -20.02 21.22 20.11
N ASN A 161 -20.42 20.65 21.24
CA ASN A 161 -21.02 21.42 22.34
C ASN A 161 -19.99 22.36 22.98
N GLU A 162 -20.31 23.65 23.09
CA GLU A 162 -19.39 24.67 23.62
C GLU A 162 -19.20 24.58 25.13
N LYS A 163 -20.17 24.01 25.85
CA LYS A 163 -20.14 23.86 27.31
C LYS A 163 -19.47 22.55 27.76
N SER A 164 -19.16 21.65 26.83
CA SER A 164 -18.42 20.42 27.15
C SER A 164 -17.02 20.74 27.65
N ASN A 165 -16.54 19.96 28.63
CA ASN A 165 -15.14 19.98 29.08
C ASN A 165 -14.18 19.53 27.96
N PHE A 166 -14.66 18.80 26.95
CA PHE A 166 -13.83 18.34 25.84
C PHE A 166 -13.42 19.51 24.91
N LYS A 167 -12.18 19.97 25.06
CA LYS A 167 -11.64 21.14 24.34
C LYS A 167 -10.51 20.82 23.35
N ILE A 168 -9.75 19.75 23.57
CA ILE A 168 -8.58 19.42 22.75
C ILE A 168 -8.77 18.06 22.09
N ALA A 169 -8.95 18.05 20.78
CA ALA A 169 -9.02 16.81 20.01
C ALA A 169 -7.69 16.53 19.31
N ILE A 170 -7.06 15.39 19.57
CA ILE A 170 -5.90 14.91 18.80
C ILE A 170 -6.41 13.90 17.77
N VAL A 171 -6.18 14.19 16.50
CA VAL A 171 -6.72 13.43 15.36
C VAL A 171 -5.60 12.99 14.43
N VAL A 172 -5.80 11.86 13.76
CA VAL A 172 -4.91 11.39 12.69
C VAL A 172 -5.53 11.73 11.33
N ASP A 173 -6.54 10.97 10.91
CA ASP A 173 -7.30 11.21 9.68
C ASP A 173 -8.78 11.53 9.93
N MET A 174 -9.27 11.22 11.13
CA MET A 174 -10.64 11.56 11.51
C MET A 174 -10.79 13.08 11.65
N TRP A 175 -11.97 13.57 11.31
CA TRP A 175 -12.35 14.99 11.40
C TRP A 175 -11.58 15.96 10.48
N LEU A 176 -10.70 15.45 9.61
CA LEU A 176 -10.10 16.25 8.53
C LEU A 176 -11.13 16.60 7.44
N THR A 177 -12.12 15.72 7.23
CA THR A 177 -13.23 15.91 6.28
C THR A 177 -14.59 15.77 6.98
N GLY A 178 -15.61 16.50 6.52
CA GLY A 178 -17.01 16.39 6.97
C GLY A 178 -17.34 16.86 8.39
N PHE A 179 -16.34 17.18 9.22
CA PHE A 179 -16.54 17.63 10.60
C PHE A 179 -16.62 19.16 10.68
N ASP A 180 -17.68 19.67 11.33
CA ASP A 180 -17.93 21.10 11.45
C ASP A 180 -18.05 21.54 12.91
N VAL A 181 -17.10 22.37 13.35
CA VAL A 181 -17.16 23.07 14.64
C VAL A 181 -16.87 24.55 14.40
N PRO A 182 -17.88 25.43 14.32
CA PRO A 182 -17.67 26.85 14.09
C PRO A 182 -16.78 27.52 15.16
N SER A 183 -16.90 27.08 16.42
CA SER A 183 -16.12 27.56 17.56
C SER A 183 -14.67 27.04 17.63
N LEU A 184 -14.22 26.20 16.69
CA LEU A 184 -12.83 25.77 16.58
C LEU A 184 -11.98 26.92 16.04
N ASP A 185 -11.04 27.44 16.83
CA ASP A 185 -10.23 28.61 16.45
C ASP A 185 -8.76 28.29 16.13
N THR A 186 -8.23 27.18 16.65
CA THR A 186 -6.82 26.83 16.50
C THR A 186 -6.66 25.40 15.99
N ILE A 187 -5.83 25.21 14.97
CA ILE A 187 -5.38 23.90 14.50
C ILE A 187 -3.86 23.81 14.57
N TYR A 188 -3.37 22.73 15.13
CA TYR A 188 -1.96 22.38 15.22
C TYR A 188 -1.70 21.25 14.23
N ILE A 189 -0.67 21.37 13.39
CA ILE A 189 -0.38 20.39 12.34
C ILE A 189 1.01 19.82 12.58
N ASP A 190 1.03 18.53 12.87
CA ASP A 190 2.20 17.66 12.98
C ASP A 190 2.05 16.41 12.09
N LYS A 191 1.46 16.61 10.90
CA LYS A 191 1.33 15.59 9.85
C LYS A 191 1.77 16.14 8.49
N PRO A 192 2.51 15.37 7.68
CA PRO A 192 2.74 15.70 6.28
C PRO A 192 1.40 15.61 5.51
N ILE A 193 0.85 16.75 5.08
CA ILE A 193 -0.44 16.82 4.37
C ILE A 193 -0.22 17.33 2.94
N GLN A 194 -0.80 16.65 1.94
CA GLN A 194 -0.76 17.06 0.54
C GLN A 194 -1.60 18.33 0.27
N GLN A 195 -1.26 19.09 -0.78
CA GLN A 195 -1.82 20.43 -1.05
C GLN A 195 -3.36 20.51 -1.03
N HIS A 196 -4.08 19.50 -1.56
CA HIS A 196 -5.55 19.52 -1.61
C HIS A 196 -6.19 19.28 -0.23
N ASN A 197 -5.69 18.31 0.54
CA ASN A 197 -6.15 18.02 1.90
C ASN A 197 -5.76 19.12 2.88
N LEU A 198 -4.66 19.83 2.61
CA LEU A 198 -4.17 20.91 3.47
C LEU A 198 -5.15 22.09 3.50
N ILE A 199 -5.66 22.53 2.34
CA ILE A 199 -6.64 23.62 2.26
C ILE A 199 -7.94 23.24 2.99
N GLN A 200 -8.42 22.02 2.81
CA GLN A 200 -9.62 21.55 3.50
C GLN A 200 -9.44 21.52 5.02
N THR A 201 -8.27 21.07 5.49
CA THR A 201 -7.94 20.99 6.92
C THR A 201 -7.83 22.38 7.54
N ILE A 202 -7.10 23.32 6.91
CA ILE A 202 -6.92 24.69 7.45
C ILE A 202 -8.17 25.57 7.29
N SER A 203 -9.03 25.31 6.29
CA SER A 203 -10.26 26.09 6.10
C SER A 203 -11.28 25.87 7.23
N ARG A 204 -11.18 24.75 7.99
CA ARG A 204 -12.07 24.46 9.13
C ARG A 204 -11.99 25.51 10.23
N VAL A 205 -10.80 26.04 10.51
CA VAL A 205 -10.62 27.08 11.52
C VAL A 205 -11.07 28.46 11.03
N ASN A 206 -11.47 28.62 9.77
CA ASN A 206 -11.89 29.92 9.20
C ASN A 206 -13.41 30.14 9.18
N ARG A 207 -14.20 29.31 9.86
CA ARG A 207 -15.65 29.53 10.00
C ARG A 207 -15.95 30.75 10.88
N LYS A 208 -16.91 31.58 10.45
CA LYS A 208 -17.35 32.79 11.15
C LYS A 208 -18.21 32.43 12.36
N VAL A 209 -17.86 32.98 13.52
CA VAL A 209 -18.62 32.90 14.78
C VAL A 209 -18.41 34.22 15.52
N GLU A 210 -19.40 34.64 16.30
CA GLU A 210 -19.31 35.82 17.16
C GLU A 210 -18.10 35.72 18.12
N GLY A 211 -17.31 36.81 18.21
CA GLY A 211 -16.05 36.82 18.98
C GLY A 211 -14.83 36.20 18.27
N LYS A 212 -15.00 35.58 17.09
CA LYS A 212 -13.91 34.96 16.33
C LYS A 212 -13.48 35.82 15.13
N ASN A 213 -12.34 36.49 15.27
CA ASN A 213 -11.82 37.36 14.20
C ASN A 213 -11.03 36.61 13.12
N LYS A 214 -10.26 35.58 13.50
CA LYS A 214 -9.37 34.81 12.61
C LYS A 214 -9.16 33.39 13.13
N GLY A 215 -8.96 32.43 12.23
CA GLY A 215 -8.44 31.09 12.56
C GLY A 215 -6.92 31.08 12.64
N LEU A 216 -6.36 30.30 13.57
CA LEU A 216 -4.92 30.13 13.74
C LEU A 216 -4.48 28.73 13.33
N VAL A 217 -3.50 28.68 12.41
CA VAL A 217 -2.79 27.44 12.05
C VAL A 217 -1.39 27.49 12.66
N VAL A 218 -1.05 26.48 13.45
CA VAL A 218 0.29 26.27 14.03
C VAL A 218 0.93 25.07 13.34
N ASP A 219 2.13 25.27 12.82
CA ASP A 219 2.84 24.31 11.97
C ASP A 219 4.13 23.85 12.66
N TYR A 220 4.23 22.53 12.88
CA TYR A 220 5.39 21.85 13.49
C TYR A 220 6.32 21.16 12.46
N ILE A 221 5.95 21.14 11.18
CA ILE A 221 6.69 20.44 10.10
C ILE A 221 7.31 21.42 9.10
N GLY A 222 6.92 22.69 9.11
CA GLY A 222 7.44 23.69 8.15
C GLY A 222 6.66 23.71 6.83
N ILE A 223 5.41 23.25 6.81
CA ILE A 223 4.54 23.31 5.64
C ILE A 223 4.17 24.74 5.21
N LYS A 224 4.61 25.79 5.92
CA LYS A 224 4.35 27.20 5.57
C LYS A 224 4.58 27.55 4.09
N LYS A 225 5.63 27.02 3.45
CA LYS A 225 5.89 27.23 2.00
C LYS A 225 4.80 26.58 1.14
N GLN A 226 4.45 25.34 1.43
CA GLN A 226 3.37 24.59 0.75
C GLN A 226 1.98 25.19 1.00
N MET A 227 1.73 25.66 2.23
CA MET A 227 0.52 26.38 2.61
C MET A 227 0.41 27.70 1.85
N ASN A 228 1.49 28.48 1.74
CA ASN A 228 1.50 29.72 0.96
C ASN A 228 1.33 29.46 -0.53
N LEU A 229 1.92 28.39 -1.08
CA LEU A 229 1.71 27.95 -2.46
C LEU A 229 0.24 27.54 -2.71
N ALA A 230 -0.34 26.76 -1.78
CA ALA A 230 -1.73 26.33 -1.83
C ALA A 230 -2.71 27.51 -1.70
N LEU A 231 -2.45 28.44 -0.77
CA LEU A 231 -3.22 29.66 -0.59
C LEU A 231 -3.04 30.64 -1.76
N ALA A 232 -1.86 30.75 -2.37
CA ALA A 232 -1.64 31.60 -3.54
C ALA A 232 -2.37 31.06 -4.78
N LYS A 233 -2.43 29.74 -4.96
CA LYS A 233 -3.30 29.09 -5.96
C LYS A 233 -4.79 29.37 -5.69
N TYR A 234 -5.19 29.39 -4.42
CA TYR A 234 -6.57 29.68 -4.01
C TYR A 234 -6.95 31.17 -4.16
N SER A 235 -6.13 32.10 -3.66
CA SER A 235 -6.38 33.55 -3.69
C SER A 235 -6.23 34.20 -5.06
N ARG A 236 -5.52 33.57 -6.01
CA ARG A 236 -5.47 34.03 -7.41
C ARG A 236 -6.60 33.46 -8.27
N GLY A 237 -7.56 32.72 -7.69
CA GLY A 237 -8.53 31.95 -8.45
C GLY A 237 -9.87 31.73 -7.74
N ASP A 238 -10.57 32.82 -7.36
CA ASP A 238 -11.98 32.77 -6.91
C ASP A 238 -12.99 32.40 -8.03
N LYS A 239 -12.52 31.86 -9.16
CA LYS A 239 -13.36 31.25 -10.20
C LYS A 239 -12.96 29.82 -10.59
N HIS A 240 -11.76 29.34 -10.24
CA HIS A 240 -11.30 28.02 -10.71
C HIS A 240 -11.61 26.84 -9.77
N ASN A 241 -11.70 27.04 -8.45
CA ASN A 241 -11.94 25.90 -7.54
C ASN A 241 -13.41 25.43 -7.44
N PHE A 242 -14.39 26.34 -7.57
CA PHE A 242 -15.80 25.92 -7.73
C PHE A 242 -16.02 25.24 -9.09
N GLU A 243 -15.34 25.74 -10.13
CA GLU A 243 -15.26 25.06 -11.41
C GLU A 243 -14.62 23.66 -11.29
N ASP A 244 -13.62 23.45 -10.45
CA ASP A 244 -12.96 22.14 -10.31
C ASP A 244 -13.81 21.09 -9.58
N ILE A 245 -14.64 21.46 -8.59
CA ILE A 245 -15.62 20.52 -8.01
C ILE A 245 -16.70 20.21 -9.05
N ASP A 246 -17.24 21.21 -9.73
CA ASP A 246 -18.27 20.99 -10.75
C ASP A 246 -17.75 20.21 -11.96
N LYS A 247 -16.51 20.46 -12.40
CA LYS A 247 -15.80 19.64 -13.40
C LYS A 247 -15.53 18.23 -12.89
N SER A 248 -15.11 18.07 -11.63
CA SER A 248 -14.89 16.74 -11.04
C SER A 248 -16.19 15.95 -10.91
N LEU A 249 -17.32 16.60 -10.61
CA LEU A 249 -18.64 15.98 -10.61
C LEU A 249 -19.02 15.50 -12.02
N VAL A 250 -18.76 16.31 -13.06
CA VAL A 250 -18.94 15.90 -14.46
C VAL A 250 -18.07 14.69 -14.76
N ILE A 251 -16.78 14.72 -14.42
CA ILE A 251 -15.85 13.60 -14.65
C ILE A 251 -16.33 12.34 -13.93
N VAL A 252 -16.79 12.44 -12.67
CA VAL A 252 -17.34 11.30 -11.92
C VAL A 252 -18.54 10.72 -12.67
N ARG A 253 -19.51 11.55 -13.07
CA ARG A 253 -20.71 11.11 -13.79
C ARG A 253 -20.38 10.48 -15.14
N ASP A 254 -19.49 11.09 -15.91
CA ASP A 254 -19.02 10.57 -17.20
C ASP A 254 -18.36 9.20 -17.02
N HIS A 255 -17.51 9.03 -16.00
CA HIS A 255 -16.85 7.75 -15.75
C HIS A 255 -17.82 6.71 -15.19
N LEU A 256 -18.79 7.08 -14.37
CA LEU A 256 -19.86 6.18 -13.92
C LEU A 256 -20.71 5.70 -15.11
N ASP A 257 -21.04 6.58 -16.06
CA ASP A 257 -21.76 6.22 -17.29
C ASP A 257 -20.89 5.30 -18.18
N LEU A 258 -19.62 5.61 -18.38
CA LEU A 258 -18.69 4.74 -19.13
C LEU A 258 -18.54 3.36 -18.48
N LEU A 259 -18.49 3.29 -17.15
CA LEU A 259 -18.42 2.04 -16.40
C LEU A 259 -19.75 1.26 -16.48
N ALA A 260 -20.89 1.94 -16.38
CA ALA A 260 -22.20 1.33 -16.57
C ALA A 260 -22.35 0.74 -17.98
N ARG A 261 -21.85 1.42 -19.01
CA ARG A 261 -21.82 0.90 -20.38
C ARG A 261 -20.87 -0.29 -20.52
N LEU A 262 -19.73 -0.28 -19.84
CA LEU A 262 -18.81 -1.42 -19.85
C LEU A 262 -19.45 -2.64 -19.16
N MET A 263 -20.16 -2.41 -18.06
CA MET A 263 -20.78 -3.44 -17.21
C MET A 263 -22.24 -3.73 -17.56
N HIS A 264 -22.79 -3.22 -18.66
CA HIS A 264 -24.23 -3.29 -18.97
C HIS A 264 -24.80 -4.72 -19.08
N LYS A 265 -23.96 -5.73 -19.34
CA LYS A 265 -24.36 -7.15 -19.40
C LYS A 265 -24.23 -7.87 -18.06
N PHE A 266 -23.68 -7.20 -17.05
CA PHE A 266 -23.49 -7.74 -15.71
C PHE A 266 -24.70 -7.38 -14.83
N ASN A 267 -25.19 -8.33 -14.04
CA ASN A 267 -26.27 -8.09 -13.10
C ASN A 267 -25.70 -7.74 -11.71
N ASP A 268 -25.82 -6.48 -11.34
CA ASP A 268 -25.35 -5.90 -10.07
C ASP A 268 -26.44 -5.84 -8.99
N THR A 269 -27.67 -6.30 -9.27
CA THR A 269 -28.84 -6.17 -8.37
C THR A 269 -28.56 -6.70 -6.96
N ASN A 270 -27.93 -7.86 -6.88
CA ASN A 270 -27.62 -8.55 -5.62
C ASN A 270 -26.58 -7.80 -4.78
N TYR A 271 -25.75 -6.95 -5.37
CA TYR A 271 -24.84 -6.08 -4.62
C TYR A 271 -25.60 -4.99 -3.85
N PHE A 272 -26.65 -4.41 -4.45
CA PHE A 272 -27.38 -3.31 -3.83
C PHE A 272 -28.54 -3.78 -2.92
N HIS A 273 -29.12 -4.95 -3.20
CA HIS A 273 -30.34 -5.42 -2.53
C HIS A 273 -30.21 -6.77 -1.82
N GLY A 274 -29.12 -7.51 -2.05
CA GLY A 274 -28.90 -8.82 -1.45
C GLY A 274 -28.32 -8.77 -0.04
N ASP A 275 -28.28 -9.93 0.60
CA ASP A 275 -27.60 -10.13 1.86
C ASP A 275 -26.06 -10.07 1.72
N ASN A 276 -25.33 -10.12 2.84
CA ASN A 276 -23.87 -9.97 2.81
C ASN A 276 -23.17 -11.01 1.90
N LEU A 277 -23.69 -12.24 1.82
CA LEU A 277 -23.10 -13.31 1.03
C LEU A 277 -23.43 -13.13 -0.47
N GLU A 278 -24.63 -12.67 -0.78
CA GLU A 278 -25.02 -12.29 -2.14
C GLU A 278 -24.24 -11.08 -2.66
N GLN A 279 -24.01 -10.07 -1.81
CA GLN A 279 -23.19 -8.90 -2.14
C GLN A 279 -21.76 -9.30 -2.49
N LEU A 280 -21.20 -10.18 -1.67
CA LEU A 280 -19.89 -10.76 -1.82
C LEU A 280 -19.75 -11.55 -3.13
N ASN A 281 -20.68 -12.48 -3.38
CA ASN A 281 -20.68 -13.26 -4.61
C ASN A 281 -20.82 -12.36 -5.84
N THR A 282 -21.60 -11.28 -5.75
CA THR A 282 -21.74 -10.30 -6.84
C THR A 282 -20.42 -9.59 -7.12
N LEU A 283 -19.62 -9.24 -6.10
CA LEU A 283 -18.29 -8.65 -6.30
C LEU A 283 -17.33 -9.61 -7.01
N ASN A 284 -17.32 -10.89 -6.61
CA ASN A 284 -16.48 -11.92 -7.23
C ASN A 284 -16.89 -12.13 -8.70
N LEU A 285 -18.18 -12.22 -8.99
CA LEU A 285 -18.70 -12.34 -10.35
C LEU A 285 -18.42 -11.08 -11.19
N ALA A 286 -18.42 -9.88 -10.58
CA ALA A 286 -18.07 -8.64 -11.27
C ALA A 286 -16.58 -8.60 -11.63
N ALA A 287 -15.70 -9.03 -10.72
CA ALA A 287 -14.27 -9.15 -10.99
C ALA A 287 -14.00 -10.18 -12.10
N GLU A 288 -14.70 -11.31 -12.08
CA GLU A 288 -14.66 -12.33 -13.13
C GLU A 288 -15.10 -11.76 -14.48
N PHE A 289 -16.21 -11.02 -14.50
CA PHE A 289 -16.75 -10.37 -15.70
C PHE A 289 -15.77 -9.36 -16.32
N VAL A 290 -15.14 -8.51 -15.50
CA VAL A 290 -14.15 -7.53 -15.97
C VAL A 290 -12.94 -8.20 -16.61
N GLN A 291 -12.57 -9.39 -16.13
CA GLN A 291 -11.39 -10.13 -16.60
C GLN A 291 -11.64 -11.01 -17.84
N GLN A 292 -12.83 -10.94 -18.45
CA GLN A 292 -13.17 -11.67 -19.68
C GLN A 292 -12.23 -11.39 -20.86
N THR A 293 -11.66 -10.20 -20.96
CA THR A 293 -10.60 -9.91 -21.94
C THR A 293 -9.57 -8.99 -21.33
N LYS A 294 -8.34 -9.03 -21.84
CA LYS A 294 -7.30 -8.11 -21.37
C LYS A 294 -7.65 -6.65 -21.65
N GLU A 295 -8.31 -6.38 -22.78
CA GLU A 295 -8.80 -5.05 -23.12
C GLU A 295 -9.87 -4.55 -22.12
N SER A 296 -10.85 -5.39 -21.78
CA SER A 296 -11.88 -5.07 -20.78
C SER A 296 -11.28 -4.79 -19.42
N GLU A 297 -10.34 -5.64 -18.98
CA GLU A 297 -9.61 -5.49 -17.71
C GLU A 297 -8.87 -4.14 -17.68
N VAL A 298 -8.04 -3.86 -18.69
CA VAL A 298 -7.26 -2.61 -18.76
C VAL A 298 -8.17 -1.37 -18.83
N ARG A 299 -9.25 -1.45 -19.62
CA ARG A 299 -10.22 -0.37 -19.77
C ARG A 299 -10.94 -0.09 -18.45
N PHE A 300 -11.44 -1.12 -17.78
CA PHE A 300 -12.08 -1.01 -16.47
C PHE A 300 -11.13 -0.37 -15.46
N MET A 301 -9.92 -0.91 -15.33
CA MET A 301 -8.92 -0.43 -14.38
C MET A 301 -8.55 1.04 -14.62
N GLY A 302 -8.43 1.45 -15.89
CA GLY A 302 -8.18 2.83 -16.29
C GLY A 302 -9.33 3.78 -15.96
N LEU A 303 -10.57 3.36 -16.23
CA LEU A 303 -11.78 4.14 -15.92
C LEU A 303 -11.95 4.33 -14.41
N VAL A 304 -11.83 3.27 -13.62
CA VAL A 304 -11.97 3.35 -12.16
C VAL A 304 -10.83 4.17 -11.54
N LYS A 305 -9.61 4.12 -12.09
CA LYS A 305 -8.50 4.99 -11.64
C LYS A 305 -8.83 6.48 -11.80
N ARG A 306 -9.39 6.87 -12.95
CA ARG A 306 -9.80 8.26 -13.22
C ARG A 306 -11.03 8.67 -12.40
N LEU A 307 -11.99 7.77 -12.26
CA LEU A 307 -13.15 7.94 -11.37
C LEU A 307 -12.69 8.23 -9.94
N LYS A 308 -11.78 7.42 -9.39
CA LYS A 308 -11.23 7.60 -8.04
C LYS A 308 -10.61 8.99 -7.88
N ALA A 309 -9.72 9.38 -8.80
CA ALA A 309 -9.04 10.67 -8.73
C ALA A 309 -10.02 11.86 -8.72
N ALA A 310 -11.09 11.79 -9.51
CA ALA A 310 -12.13 12.82 -9.53
C ALA A 310 -13.04 12.77 -8.30
N TYR A 311 -13.40 11.57 -7.85
CA TYR A 311 -14.21 11.35 -6.66
C TYR A 311 -13.52 11.83 -5.39
N ASP A 312 -12.21 11.62 -5.27
CA ASP A 312 -11.40 12.09 -4.12
C ASP A 312 -11.49 13.63 -3.96
N ILE A 313 -11.71 14.37 -5.05
CA ILE A 313 -11.88 15.82 -5.05
C ILE A 313 -13.30 16.23 -4.62
N CYS A 314 -14.32 15.45 -4.99
CA CYS A 314 -15.73 15.85 -4.85
C CYS A 314 -16.56 14.98 -3.87
N VAL A 315 -15.98 13.99 -3.19
CA VAL A 315 -16.66 13.06 -2.26
C VAL A 315 -17.46 13.77 -1.16
N GLY A 316 -16.98 14.94 -0.72
CA GLY A 316 -17.65 15.78 0.28
C GLY A 316 -18.74 16.71 -0.26
N SER A 317 -19.01 16.68 -1.57
CA SER A 317 -20.03 17.51 -2.21
C SER A 317 -21.43 16.98 -1.94
N GLU A 318 -22.35 17.88 -1.57
CA GLU A 318 -23.79 17.59 -1.46
C GLU A 318 -24.46 17.37 -2.83
N LYS A 319 -23.77 17.71 -3.92
CA LYS A 319 -24.26 17.50 -5.30
C LYS A 319 -24.16 16.05 -5.78
N LEU A 320 -23.43 15.18 -5.06
CA LEU A 320 -23.39 13.74 -5.33
C LEU A 320 -24.59 13.05 -4.69
N THR A 321 -25.30 12.26 -5.49
CA THR A 321 -26.40 11.41 -5.02
C THR A 321 -25.86 10.20 -4.27
N GLN A 322 -26.69 9.59 -3.42
CA GLN A 322 -26.33 8.36 -2.73
C GLN A 322 -26.02 7.23 -3.73
N GLN A 323 -26.78 7.14 -4.82
CA GLN A 323 -26.57 6.17 -5.89
C GLN A 323 -25.19 6.33 -6.55
N GLU A 324 -24.77 7.56 -6.88
CA GLU A 324 -23.44 7.82 -7.45
C GLU A 324 -22.31 7.38 -6.50
N ARG A 325 -22.50 7.57 -5.19
CA ARG A 325 -21.55 7.13 -4.16
C ARG A 325 -21.49 5.60 -4.07
N ASP A 326 -22.66 4.94 -4.05
CA ASP A 326 -22.76 3.49 -3.94
C ASP A 326 -22.13 2.78 -5.14
N TYR A 327 -22.39 3.25 -6.35
CA TYR A 327 -21.76 2.74 -7.57
C TYR A 327 -20.26 3.03 -7.63
N THR A 328 -19.82 4.21 -7.18
CA THR A 328 -18.39 4.50 -7.07
C THR A 328 -17.70 3.50 -6.15
N HIS A 329 -18.32 3.20 -4.99
CA HIS A 329 -17.80 2.21 -4.06
C HIS A 329 -17.82 0.77 -4.62
N PHE A 330 -18.87 0.38 -5.35
CA PHE A 330 -18.93 -0.89 -6.06
C PHE A 330 -17.75 -1.05 -7.02
N TYR A 331 -17.52 -0.09 -7.92
CA TYR A 331 -16.43 -0.18 -8.90
C TYR A 331 -15.04 -0.12 -8.26
N LEU A 332 -14.87 0.64 -7.18
CA LEU A 332 -13.63 0.62 -6.39
C LEU A 332 -13.39 -0.77 -5.77
N ALA A 333 -14.43 -1.43 -5.24
CA ALA A 333 -14.31 -2.77 -4.67
C ALA A 333 -13.90 -3.81 -5.73
N VAL A 334 -14.57 -3.81 -6.89
CA VAL A 334 -14.21 -4.69 -8.02
C VAL A 334 -12.77 -4.42 -8.47
N ARG A 335 -12.37 -3.15 -8.59
CA ARG A 335 -10.98 -2.78 -8.92
C ARG A 335 -10.00 -3.33 -7.89
N SER A 336 -10.30 -3.23 -6.60
CA SER A 336 -9.41 -3.74 -5.55
C SER A 336 -9.23 -5.25 -5.63
N ILE A 337 -10.31 -6.00 -5.89
CA ILE A 337 -10.23 -7.46 -6.10
C ILE A 337 -9.35 -7.77 -7.33
N VAL A 338 -9.62 -7.14 -8.48
CA VAL A 338 -8.83 -7.35 -9.70
C VAL A 338 -7.36 -6.95 -9.52
N PHE A 339 -7.08 -5.84 -8.82
CA PHE A 339 -5.70 -5.42 -8.56
C PHE A 339 -4.96 -6.43 -7.68
N LYS A 340 -5.62 -6.93 -6.62
CA LYS A 340 -5.02 -7.93 -5.72
C LYS A 340 -4.68 -9.23 -6.46
N LEU A 341 -5.59 -9.69 -7.33
CA LEU A 341 -5.40 -10.85 -8.21
C LEU A 341 -4.31 -10.67 -9.29
N THR A 342 -3.88 -9.45 -9.59
CA THR A 342 -2.91 -9.19 -10.66
C THR A 342 -1.54 -8.73 -10.16
N LYS A 343 -1.49 -8.00 -9.04
CA LYS A 343 -0.27 -7.34 -8.55
C LYS A 343 0.08 -7.63 -7.07
N GLY A 344 -0.72 -8.43 -6.35
CA GLY A 344 -0.43 -8.87 -4.97
C GLY A 344 -0.84 -7.86 -3.88
N ASP A 345 -0.38 -6.60 -3.99
CA ASP A 345 -0.73 -5.53 -3.04
C ASP A 345 -1.89 -4.68 -3.55
N ALA A 346 -2.99 -4.54 -2.80
CA ALA A 346 -4.10 -3.67 -3.20
C ALA A 346 -3.80 -2.19 -2.87
N PRO A 347 -3.81 -1.26 -3.84
CA PRO A 347 -3.65 0.16 -3.56
C PRO A 347 -4.93 0.73 -2.92
N ASP A 348 -4.74 1.63 -1.94
CA ASP A 348 -5.76 2.53 -1.41
C ASP A 348 -7.05 1.87 -0.88
N THR A 349 -6.96 0.97 0.11
CA THR A 349 -8.13 0.61 0.93
C THR A 349 -8.48 1.69 1.96
N GLU A 350 -7.57 2.61 2.26
CA GLU A 350 -7.73 3.64 3.32
C GLU A 350 -8.90 4.62 3.08
N GLN A 351 -9.28 4.87 1.82
CA GLN A 351 -10.37 5.81 1.46
C GLN A 351 -11.73 5.13 1.21
N MET A 352 -11.79 3.80 1.29
CA MET A 352 -13.05 3.07 1.10
C MET A 352 -13.90 3.12 2.38
N ASN A 353 -15.22 3.21 2.25
CA ASN A 353 -16.11 3.19 3.41
C ASN A 353 -15.87 1.89 4.21
N ALA A 354 -15.88 1.95 5.54
CA ALA A 354 -15.56 0.80 6.41
C ALA A 354 -16.40 -0.44 6.06
N LYS A 355 -17.67 -0.25 5.69
CA LYS A 355 -18.54 -1.32 5.20
C LYS A 355 -18.00 -1.99 3.94
N VAL A 356 -17.46 -1.22 2.99
CA VAL A 356 -16.88 -1.73 1.74
C VAL A 356 -15.54 -2.43 2.00
N ARG A 357 -14.74 -1.92 2.94
CA ARG A 357 -13.53 -2.64 3.39
C ARG A 357 -13.87 -3.97 4.07
N GLU A 358 -14.88 -4.00 4.92
CA GLU A 358 -15.35 -5.23 5.56
C GLU A 358 -15.98 -6.20 4.55
N MET A 359 -16.74 -5.71 3.57
CA MET A 359 -17.26 -6.54 2.49
C MET A 359 -16.15 -7.06 1.58
N ILE A 360 -15.12 -6.26 1.31
CA ILE A 360 -13.91 -6.71 0.61
C ILE A 360 -13.24 -7.77 1.48
N LYS A 361 -12.93 -7.49 2.76
CA LYS A 361 -12.33 -8.46 3.68
C LYS A 361 -13.12 -9.77 3.74
N ALA A 362 -14.44 -9.71 3.88
CA ALA A 362 -15.31 -10.89 3.86
C ALA A 362 -15.34 -11.59 2.50
N ALA A 363 -15.35 -10.85 1.39
CA ALA A 363 -15.23 -11.39 0.02
C ALA A 363 -13.89 -12.07 -0.25
N LEU A 364 -12.89 -11.63 0.49
CA LEU A 364 -11.57 -12.20 0.53
C LEU A 364 -11.49 -13.43 1.48
N GLU A 365 -12.50 -13.66 2.34
CA GLU A 365 -12.53 -14.74 3.35
C GLU A 365 -13.52 -15.87 3.01
N SER A 366 -14.58 -15.62 2.24
CA SER A 366 -15.62 -16.62 1.93
C SER A 366 -15.46 -17.27 0.55
N ASP A 367 -15.63 -18.60 0.50
CA ASP A 367 -15.63 -19.50 -0.68
C ASP A 367 -14.32 -19.60 -1.50
N GLY A 368 -13.29 -20.21 -0.89
CA GLY A 368 -12.04 -20.61 -1.57
C GLY A 368 -11.05 -19.47 -1.79
N VAL A 369 -11.39 -18.27 -1.30
CA VAL A 369 -10.57 -17.07 -1.42
C VAL A 369 -9.52 -16.94 -0.30
N GLU A 370 -9.65 -17.72 0.78
CA GLU A 370 -8.64 -17.85 1.85
C GLU A 370 -7.26 -18.26 1.31
N GLU A 371 -7.22 -19.06 0.25
CA GLU A 371 -6.00 -19.48 -0.43
C GLU A 371 -5.40 -18.44 -1.37
N ILE A 372 -6.21 -17.48 -1.82
CA ILE A 372 -5.75 -16.36 -2.65
C ILE A 372 -4.76 -15.48 -1.86
N PHE A 373 -4.78 -15.54 -0.52
CA PHE A 373 -3.99 -14.65 0.34
C PHE A 373 -2.83 -15.24 1.09
N LYS A 374 -2.76 -16.56 1.25
CA LYS A 374 -1.51 -17.20 1.72
C LYS A 374 -0.33 -16.93 0.79
N LEU A 375 -0.60 -16.64 -0.49
CA LEU A 375 0.44 -16.36 -1.48
C LEU A 375 1.15 -15.01 -1.29
N GLY A 376 0.50 -14.05 -0.60
CA GLY A 376 0.96 -12.67 -0.42
C GLY A 376 1.64 -12.37 0.92
N ASP A 377 1.60 -13.29 1.87
CA ASP A 377 2.35 -13.14 3.12
C ASP A 377 3.79 -13.63 2.88
N GLU A 378 4.76 -12.73 3.07
CA GLU A 378 6.21 -13.03 2.96
C GLU A 378 6.70 -13.99 4.06
N SER A 379 5.80 -14.45 4.94
CA SER A 379 6.08 -15.25 6.12
C SER A 379 6.09 -16.76 5.87
N GLU A 380 5.54 -17.27 4.75
CA GLU A 380 5.57 -18.71 4.43
C GLU A 380 6.75 -19.08 3.50
N THR A 381 7.58 -20.01 4.00
CA THR A 381 8.81 -20.50 3.35
C THR A 381 8.54 -21.30 2.07
N GLY A 382 9.50 -21.25 1.13
CA GLY A 382 9.49 -21.85 -0.22
C GLY A 382 9.00 -23.30 -0.39
N GLN A 383 8.97 -24.11 0.67
CA GLN A 383 8.52 -25.52 0.62
C GLN A 383 6.99 -25.69 0.66
N ASP A 384 6.23 -24.69 1.13
CA ASP A 384 4.76 -24.76 1.23
C ASP A 384 4.05 -24.35 -0.09
N LEU A 385 4.80 -23.83 -1.06
CA LEU A 385 4.27 -23.37 -2.37
C LEU A 385 3.89 -24.50 -3.33
N PHE A 386 4.25 -25.73 -3.00
CA PHE A 386 4.00 -26.93 -3.83
C PHE A 386 3.05 -27.92 -3.15
N ASP A 387 2.31 -27.47 -2.14
CA ASP A 387 1.32 -28.31 -1.47
C ASP A 387 0.27 -28.81 -2.49
N LYS A 388 0.13 -30.14 -2.57
CA LYS A 388 -0.87 -30.80 -3.43
C LYS A 388 -2.29 -30.42 -3.00
N ASP A 389 -2.50 -30.20 -1.70
CA ASP A 389 -3.79 -29.80 -1.16
C ASP A 389 -4.14 -28.36 -1.58
N TYR A 390 -3.15 -27.49 -1.75
CA TYR A 390 -3.32 -26.13 -2.25
C TYR A 390 -3.72 -26.11 -3.73
N LEU A 391 -2.97 -26.81 -4.60
CA LEU A 391 -3.33 -26.90 -6.02
C LEU A 391 -4.71 -27.56 -6.22
N ALA A 392 -5.05 -28.58 -5.43
CA ALA A 392 -6.36 -29.21 -5.46
C ALA A 392 -7.51 -28.28 -5.04
N LYS A 393 -7.23 -27.28 -4.22
CA LYS A 393 -8.22 -26.27 -3.82
C LYS A 393 -8.35 -25.17 -4.87
N ILE A 394 -7.26 -24.72 -5.52
CA ILE A 394 -7.34 -23.87 -6.73
C ILE A 394 -8.17 -24.56 -7.83
N ASP A 395 -8.04 -25.88 -7.99
CA ASP A 395 -8.80 -26.63 -8.98
C ASP A 395 -10.32 -26.63 -8.75
N LYS A 396 -10.77 -26.43 -7.51
CA LYS A 396 -12.20 -26.37 -7.15
C LYS A 396 -12.83 -24.99 -7.42
N ILE A 397 -12.04 -23.98 -7.77
CA ILE A 397 -12.53 -22.63 -8.04
C ILE A 397 -13.39 -22.63 -9.31
N LYS A 398 -14.65 -22.21 -9.17
CA LYS A 398 -15.63 -22.17 -10.27
C LYS A 398 -15.53 -20.92 -11.16
N LEU A 399 -14.63 -20.00 -10.82
CA LEU A 399 -14.39 -18.73 -11.52
C LEU A 399 -13.13 -18.87 -12.42
N PRO A 400 -13.29 -19.11 -13.73
CA PRO A 400 -12.18 -19.53 -14.59
C PRO A 400 -11.10 -18.46 -14.80
N ASN A 401 -11.47 -17.20 -15.03
CA ASN A 401 -10.51 -16.11 -15.19
C ASN A 401 -9.73 -15.90 -13.89
N THR A 402 -10.43 -15.94 -12.76
CA THR A 402 -9.83 -15.87 -11.42
C THR A 402 -8.84 -17.02 -11.20
N LYS A 403 -9.25 -18.27 -11.46
CA LYS A 403 -8.39 -19.46 -11.36
C LYS A 403 -7.08 -19.29 -12.14
N ILE A 404 -7.17 -18.84 -13.39
CA ILE A 404 -5.99 -18.66 -14.25
C ILE A 404 -5.04 -17.58 -13.70
N LYS A 405 -5.56 -16.48 -13.16
CA LYS A 405 -4.72 -15.43 -12.56
C LYS A 405 -3.97 -15.92 -11.32
N LEU A 406 -4.62 -16.75 -10.49
CA LEU A 406 -3.99 -17.37 -9.34
C LEU A 406 -2.85 -18.29 -9.75
N LEU A 407 -3.10 -19.16 -10.73
CA LEU A 407 -2.07 -20.04 -11.28
C LEU A 407 -0.91 -19.24 -11.89
N GLN A 408 -1.19 -18.12 -12.56
CA GLN A 408 -0.14 -17.20 -13.07
C GLN A 408 0.69 -16.59 -11.93
N GLN A 409 0.05 -16.14 -10.85
CA GLN A 409 0.75 -15.57 -9.69
C GLN A 409 1.60 -16.62 -8.96
N LEU A 410 1.04 -17.80 -8.70
CA LEU A 410 1.75 -18.92 -8.09
C LEU A 410 2.95 -19.31 -8.94
N LEU A 411 2.75 -19.51 -10.24
CA LEU A 411 3.82 -19.84 -11.17
C LEU A 411 4.89 -18.74 -11.21
N ALA A 412 4.52 -17.47 -11.23
CA ALA A 412 5.47 -16.36 -11.19
C ALA A 412 6.29 -16.33 -9.90
N LYS A 413 5.68 -16.62 -8.74
CA LYS A 413 6.36 -16.70 -7.44
C LYS A 413 7.34 -17.87 -7.42
N VAL A 414 6.88 -19.05 -7.82
CA VAL A 414 7.68 -20.28 -7.91
C VAL A 414 8.85 -20.13 -8.89
N ILE A 415 8.63 -19.52 -10.07
CA ILE A 415 9.70 -19.16 -11.02
C ILE A 415 10.65 -18.15 -10.39
N GLY A 416 10.13 -17.18 -9.63
CA GLY A 416 10.93 -16.21 -8.89
C GLY A 416 11.90 -16.89 -7.92
N ASP A 417 11.41 -17.85 -7.13
CA ASP A 417 12.23 -18.63 -6.21
C ASP A 417 13.24 -19.53 -6.93
N LEU A 418 12.84 -20.18 -8.03
CA LEU A 418 13.77 -20.92 -8.89
C LEU A 418 14.87 -19.99 -9.41
N ARG A 419 14.50 -18.80 -9.89
CA ARG A 419 15.42 -17.83 -10.50
C ARG A 419 16.46 -17.30 -9.52
N LYS A 420 16.20 -17.30 -8.20
CA LYS A 420 17.19 -16.92 -7.16
C LYS A 420 18.38 -17.88 -7.15
N VAL A 421 18.17 -19.15 -7.50
CA VAL A 421 19.20 -20.19 -7.53
C VAL A 421 19.62 -20.54 -8.95
N ASN A 422 18.70 -20.74 -9.88
CA ASN A 422 19.00 -21.10 -11.26
C ASN A 422 18.38 -20.09 -12.22
N ARG A 423 19.18 -19.10 -12.62
CA ARG A 423 18.68 -17.98 -13.42
C ARG A 423 18.28 -18.40 -14.82
N ILE A 424 19.04 -19.27 -15.48
CA ILE A 424 18.75 -19.70 -16.86
C ILE A 424 17.41 -20.42 -16.91
N LYS A 425 17.19 -21.41 -16.02
CA LYS A 425 15.91 -22.09 -15.93
C LYS A 425 14.78 -21.14 -15.57
N GLY A 426 15.02 -20.20 -14.65
CA GLY A 426 14.05 -19.14 -14.34
C GLY A 426 13.63 -18.32 -15.57
N ILE A 427 14.58 -17.96 -16.43
CA ILE A 427 14.31 -17.24 -17.69
C ILE A 427 13.50 -18.12 -18.65
N ASP A 428 13.86 -19.39 -18.81
CA ASP A 428 13.17 -20.31 -19.72
C ASP A 428 11.72 -20.56 -19.29
N PHE A 429 11.48 -20.81 -18.00
CA PHE A 429 10.12 -20.94 -17.48
C PHE A 429 9.34 -19.63 -17.56
N THR A 430 9.99 -18.47 -17.41
CA THR A 430 9.34 -17.16 -17.64
C THR A 430 8.84 -17.06 -19.08
N LYS A 431 9.64 -17.45 -20.08
CA LYS A 431 9.24 -17.44 -21.49
C LYS A 431 8.08 -18.41 -21.76
N LYS A 432 8.12 -19.62 -21.19
CA LYS A 432 7.02 -20.60 -21.30
C LYS A 432 5.73 -20.04 -20.72
N MET A 433 5.79 -19.45 -19.51
CA MET A 433 4.65 -18.79 -18.88
C MET A 433 4.11 -17.65 -19.76
N GLN A 434 4.98 -16.78 -20.28
CA GLN A 434 4.57 -15.67 -21.17
C GLN A 434 3.85 -16.18 -22.42
N ALA A 435 4.34 -17.23 -23.07
CA ALA A 435 3.68 -17.81 -24.24
C ALA A 435 2.26 -18.32 -23.93
N VAL A 436 2.04 -18.91 -22.75
CA VAL A 436 0.71 -19.32 -22.28
C VAL A 436 -0.16 -18.09 -22.01
N VAL A 437 0.35 -17.09 -21.31
CA VAL A 437 -0.40 -15.86 -21.00
C VAL A 437 -0.77 -15.06 -22.25
N GLU A 438 0.09 -15.00 -23.26
CA GLU A 438 -0.20 -14.34 -24.53
C GLU A 438 -1.34 -15.03 -25.29
N ARG A 439 -1.32 -16.37 -25.35
CA ARG A 439 -2.44 -17.15 -25.93
C ARG A 439 -3.75 -16.86 -25.20
N TYR A 440 -3.70 -16.80 -23.87
CA TYR A 440 -4.86 -16.47 -23.04
C TYR A 440 -5.41 -15.06 -23.33
N ASN A 441 -4.53 -14.06 -23.43
CA ASN A 441 -4.93 -12.66 -23.64
C ASN A 441 -5.43 -12.40 -25.06
N ASN A 442 -4.92 -13.14 -26.05
CA ASN A 442 -5.25 -12.97 -27.47
C ASN A 442 -6.46 -13.80 -27.94
N ARG A 443 -7.23 -14.38 -27.01
CA ARG A 443 -8.45 -15.12 -27.33
C ARG A 443 -9.49 -14.23 -28.03
N GLU A 444 -10.19 -14.78 -29.02
CA GLU A 444 -11.26 -14.05 -29.69
C GLU A 444 -12.51 -13.98 -28.80
N ALA A 445 -13.36 -12.98 -29.02
CA ALA A 445 -14.59 -12.83 -28.23
C ALA A 445 -15.53 -14.05 -28.33
N ASN A 446 -15.43 -14.83 -29.41
CA ASN A 446 -16.19 -16.07 -29.63
C ASN A 446 -15.65 -17.26 -28.82
N ASP A 447 -14.40 -17.19 -28.35
CA ASP A 447 -13.77 -18.22 -27.51
C ASP A 447 -14.13 -18.08 -26.03
N ILE A 448 -14.65 -16.92 -25.61
CA ILE A 448 -15.03 -16.60 -24.22
C ILE A 448 -16.10 -17.57 -23.68
N LEU A 449 -16.89 -18.19 -24.56
CA LEU A 449 -17.97 -19.13 -24.20
C LEU A 449 -17.53 -20.61 -24.18
N ARG A 450 -16.27 -20.93 -24.52
CA ARG A 450 -15.76 -22.31 -24.53
C ARG A 450 -15.06 -22.62 -23.21
N SER A 451 -15.73 -23.37 -22.32
CA SER A 451 -15.15 -23.83 -21.03
C SER A 451 -13.83 -24.57 -21.22
N GLU A 452 -13.73 -25.33 -22.31
CA GLU A 452 -12.56 -26.16 -22.66
C GLU A 452 -11.26 -25.34 -22.73
N ILE A 453 -11.31 -24.11 -23.24
CA ILE A 453 -10.11 -23.26 -23.35
C ILE A 453 -9.62 -22.82 -21.97
N TYR A 454 -10.53 -22.52 -21.04
CA TYR A 454 -10.13 -22.14 -19.68
C TYR A 454 -9.52 -23.32 -18.92
N GLU A 455 -10.10 -24.51 -19.09
CA GLU A 455 -9.59 -25.75 -18.49
C GLU A 455 -8.22 -26.12 -19.04
N GLU A 456 -8.03 -26.11 -20.37
CA GLU A 456 -6.74 -26.38 -21.01
C GLU A 456 -5.65 -25.42 -20.54
N MET A 457 -5.98 -24.13 -20.41
CA MET A 457 -5.03 -23.11 -19.96
C MET A 457 -4.69 -23.27 -18.48
N ALA A 458 -5.68 -23.56 -17.64
CA ALA A 458 -5.44 -23.87 -16.24
C ALA A 458 -4.55 -25.11 -16.09
N GLU A 459 -4.85 -26.18 -16.82
CA GLU A 459 -4.05 -27.41 -16.84
C GLU A 459 -2.61 -27.13 -17.29
N THR A 460 -2.42 -26.34 -18.34
CA THR A 460 -1.09 -25.97 -18.84
C THR A 460 -0.29 -25.20 -17.78
N LEU A 461 -0.91 -24.26 -17.06
CA LEU A 461 -0.24 -23.53 -15.98
C LEU A 461 0.09 -24.44 -14.79
N THR A 462 -0.84 -25.32 -14.40
CA THR A 462 -0.61 -26.34 -13.35
C THR A 462 0.54 -27.28 -13.72
N ASN A 463 0.60 -27.74 -14.96
CA ASN A 463 1.70 -28.58 -15.45
C ASN A 463 3.03 -27.83 -15.42
N LEU A 464 3.06 -26.54 -15.80
CA LEU A 464 4.25 -25.71 -15.68
C LEU A 464 4.71 -25.53 -14.23
N ILE A 465 3.78 -25.38 -13.27
CA ILE A 465 4.11 -25.34 -11.83
C ILE A 465 4.80 -26.64 -11.40
N TRP A 466 4.26 -27.79 -11.80
CA TRP A 466 4.87 -29.09 -11.53
C TRP A 466 6.22 -29.28 -12.24
N ASP A 467 6.39 -28.76 -13.45
CA ASP A 467 7.67 -28.81 -14.15
C ASP A 467 8.73 -27.95 -13.45
N VAL A 468 8.36 -26.79 -12.91
CA VAL A 468 9.28 -25.99 -12.07
C VAL A 468 9.61 -26.75 -10.79
N HIS A 469 8.62 -27.39 -10.15
CA HIS A 469 8.84 -28.22 -8.97
C HIS A 469 9.86 -29.34 -9.22
N LYS A 470 9.76 -30.03 -10.37
CA LYS A 470 10.72 -31.06 -10.76
C LYS A 470 12.12 -30.49 -10.94
N GLU A 471 12.27 -29.28 -11.47
CA GLU A 471 13.57 -28.65 -11.67
C GLU A 471 14.29 -28.34 -10.35
N PHE A 472 13.58 -28.12 -9.24
CA PHE A 472 14.20 -28.00 -7.92
C PHE A 472 14.94 -29.28 -7.48
N ASN A 473 14.45 -30.46 -7.88
CA ASN A 473 15.03 -31.76 -7.52
C ASN A 473 15.80 -32.42 -8.69
N ALA A 474 15.88 -31.77 -9.85
CA ALA A 474 16.52 -32.34 -11.05
C ALA A 474 18.04 -32.54 -10.89
N GLY A 475 18.66 -31.91 -9.88
CA GLY A 475 20.06 -32.17 -9.52
C GLY A 475 20.26 -33.55 -8.89
N ASP A 476 19.28 -34.06 -8.14
CA ASP A 476 19.40 -35.32 -7.40
C ASP A 476 19.60 -36.52 -8.35
N GLU A 477 18.90 -36.52 -9.48
CA GLU A 477 19.06 -37.53 -10.54
C GLU A 477 20.46 -37.53 -11.18
N LEU A 478 21.13 -36.38 -11.14
CA LEU A 478 22.49 -36.16 -11.65
C LEU A 478 23.56 -36.27 -10.55
N GLY A 479 23.18 -36.49 -9.30
CA GLY A 479 24.10 -36.54 -8.16
C GLY A 479 24.79 -35.20 -7.85
N ILE A 480 24.11 -34.08 -8.14
CA ILE A 480 24.55 -32.71 -7.87
C ILE A 480 23.49 -31.94 -7.10
N ASP A 481 23.90 -31.00 -6.24
CA ASP A 481 22.95 -30.16 -5.54
C ASP A 481 22.32 -29.08 -6.46
N PHE A 482 21.29 -28.39 -5.94
CA PHE A 482 20.55 -27.41 -6.72
C PHE A 482 21.39 -26.20 -7.19
N GLU A 483 22.43 -25.84 -6.44
CA GLU A 483 23.36 -24.76 -6.83
C GLU A 483 24.33 -25.25 -7.91
N GLU A 484 24.87 -26.45 -7.76
CA GLU A 484 25.70 -27.12 -8.77
C GLU A 484 24.94 -27.30 -10.08
N LYS A 485 23.65 -27.66 -10.01
CA LYS A 485 22.76 -27.80 -11.15
C LYS A 485 22.60 -26.50 -11.93
N ALA A 486 22.62 -25.34 -11.28
CA ALA A 486 22.57 -24.05 -11.97
C ALA A 486 23.81 -23.83 -12.86
N PHE A 487 25.00 -24.19 -12.38
CA PHE A 487 26.22 -24.13 -13.19
C PHE A 487 26.23 -25.17 -14.30
N TYR A 488 25.73 -26.39 -14.03
CA TYR A 488 25.54 -27.41 -15.06
C TYR A 488 24.64 -26.90 -16.20
N ASP A 489 23.51 -26.25 -15.88
CA ASP A 489 22.60 -25.71 -16.90
C ASP A 489 23.22 -24.56 -17.71
N ILE A 490 24.05 -23.72 -17.10
CA ILE A 490 24.83 -22.69 -17.81
C ILE A 490 25.75 -23.33 -18.82
N LEU A 491 26.59 -24.27 -18.40
CA LEU A 491 27.49 -24.99 -19.30
C LEU A 491 26.71 -25.68 -20.42
N LYS A 492 25.64 -26.40 -20.10
CA LYS A 492 24.81 -27.08 -21.10
C LYS A 492 24.16 -26.13 -22.10
N SER A 493 23.67 -24.96 -21.65
CA SER A 493 23.10 -23.94 -22.53
C SER A 493 24.12 -23.39 -23.52
N LEU A 494 25.39 -23.28 -23.11
CA LEU A 494 26.48 -22.81 -23.95
C LEU A 494 26.88 -23.87 -24.98
N CYS A 495 26.83 -25.17 -24.62
CA CYS A 495 26.97 -26.27 -25.58
C CYS A 495 25.95 -26.16 -26.72
N VAL A 496 24.67 -25.93 -26.37
CA VAL A 496 23.60 -25.77 -27.36
C VAL A 496 23.77 -24.49 -28.18
N LYS A 497 24.10 -23.36 -27.55
CA LYS A 497 24.27 -22.06 -28.23
C LYS A 497 25.40 -22.08 -29.26
N TYR A 498 26.46 -22.83 -28.99
CA TYR A 498 27.66 -22.89 -29.84
C TYR A 498 27.80 -24.21 -30.61
N ASP A 499 26.75 -25.03 -30.61
CA ASP A 499 26.64 -26.26 -31.39
C ASP A 499 27.83 -27.23 -31.21
N PHE A 500 28.18 -27.51 -29.95
CA PHE A 500 29.17 -28.53 -29.61
C PHE A 500 28.66 -29.50 -28.55
N THR A 501 29.25 -30.69 -28.52
CA THR A 501 28.91 -31.73 -27.55
C THR A 501 30.01 -31.86 -26.50
N TYR A 502 29.61 -32.07 -25.25
CA TYR A 502 30.51 -32.27 -24.13
C TYR A 502 29.95 -33.42 -23.26
N PRO A 503 30.77 -34.38 -22.80
CA PRO A 503 30.27 -35.52 -22.04
C PRO A 503 29.57 -35.11 -20.75
N ASP A 504 28.38 -35.66 -20.48
CA ASP A 504 27.57 -35.31 -19.31
C ASP A 504 28.33 -35.58 -17.99
N ASP A 505 29.04 -36.70 -17.89
CA ASP A 505 29.83 -37.06 -16.69
C ASP A 505 30.89 -35.99 -16.36
N LYS A 506 31.59 -35.49 -17.40
CA LYS A 506 32.59 -34.43 -17.22
C LYS A 506 31.94 -33.08 -16.91
N MET A 507 30.75 -32.82 -17.45
CA MET A 507 30.00 -31.60 -17.18
C MET A 507 29.57 -31.51 -15.72
N ILE A 508 29.17 -32.65 -15.14
CA ILE A 508 28.83 -32.77 -13.72
C ILE A 508 30.04 -32.42 -12.84
N GLU A 509 31.20 -33.04 -13.10
CA GLU A 509 32.43 -32.75 -12.34
C GLU A 509 32.89 -31.30 -12.50
N LEU A 510 32.77 -30.75 -13.71
CA LEU A 510 33.09 -29.36 -13.99
C LEU A 510 32.16 -28.40 -13.22
N ALA A 511 30.86 -28.67 -13.18
CA ALA A 511 29.89 -27.84 -12.44
C ALA A 511 30.18 -27.82 -10.93
N LYS A 512 30.52 -28.98 -10.34
CA LYS A 512 30.98 -29.08 -8.94
C LYS A 512 32.23 -28.23 -8.70
N SER A 513 33.18 -28.30 -9.62
CA SER A 513 34.45 -27.57 -9.50
C SER A 513 34.27 -26.06 -9.67
N VAL A 514 33.36 -25.62 -10.56
CA VAL A 514 32.98 -24.21 -10.73
C VAL A 514 32.35 -23.68 -9.45
N LYS A 515 31.46 -24.44 -8.79
CA LYS A 515 30.87 -24.04 -7.51
C LYS A 515 31.93 -23.80 -6.44
N VAL A 516 32.86 -24.74 -6.27
CA VAL A 516 33.95 -24.60 -5.28
C VAL A 516 34.79 -23.34 -5.54
N LEU A 517 35.10 -23.06 -6.81
CA LEU A 517 35.82 -21.86 -7.19
C LEU A 517 35.03 -20.58 -6.85
N VAL A 518 33.75 -20.54 -7.20
CA VAL A 518 32.86 -19.41 -6.92
C VAL A 518 32.75 -19.17 -5.42
N ASP A 519 32.49 -20.19 -4.62
CA ASP A 519 32.38 -20.06 -3.16
C ASP A 519 33.69 -19.56 -2.51
N THR A 520 34.83 -20.00 -3.05
CA THR A 520 36.15 -19.57 -2.56
C THR A 520 36.42 -18.09 -2.81
N GLN A 521 35.99 -17.56 -3.96
CA GLN A 521 36.20 -16.16 -4.34
C GLN A 521 35.12 -15.23 -3.77
N ALA A 522 33.87 -15.69 -3.73
CA ALA A 522 32.71 -14.93 -3.26
C ALA A 522 32.54 -14.94 -1.72
N LYS A 523 33.56 -15.36 -0.97
CA LYS A 523 33.57 -15.33 0.51
C LYS A 523 33.79 -13.94 1.10
N TYR A 524 34.31 -12.99 0.31
CA TYR A 524 34.63 -11.65 0.78
C TYR A 524 33.42 -10.70 0.64
N PRO A 525 33.23 -9.73 1.56
CA PRO A 525 32.23 -8.67 1.41
C PRO A 525 32.47 -7.83 0.16
N ASP A 526 31.40 -7.40 -0.51
CA ASP A 526 31.42 -6.58 -1.74
C ASP A 526 32.32 -7.15 -2.87
N TRP A 527 32.45 -8.48 -2.94
CA TRP A 527 33.26 -9.15 -3.97
C TRP A 527 32.81 -8.81 -5.40
N ASP A 528 31.52 -8.53 -5.59
CA ASP A 528 30.88 -8.13 -6.83
C ASP A 528 31.28 -6.72 -7.30
N LYS A 529 31.94 -5.92 -6.46
CA LYS A 529 32.48 -4.60 -6.82
C LYS A 529 34.00 -4.57 -6.93
N ARG A 530 34.65 -5.68 -6.58
CA ARG A 530 36.11 -5.79 -6.49
C ARG A 530 36.70 -6.41 -7.75
N GLU A 531 37.29 -5.57 -8.61
CA GLU A 531 37.89 -6.01 -9.87
C GLU A 531 38.96 -7.09 -9.67
N ASP A 532 39.76 -7.02 -8.60
CA ASP A 532 40.79 -8.01 -8.30
C ASP A 532 40.19 -9.42 -8.07
N ILE A 533 39.05 -9.51 -7.37
CA ILE A 533 38.35 -10.78 -7.16
C ILE A 533 37.68 -11.26 -8.46
N LYS A 534 37.07 -10.36 -9.25
CA LYS A 534 36.49 -10.73 -10.55
C LYS A 534 37.55 -11.28 -11.50
N SER A 535 38.71 -10.64 -11.57
CA SER A 535 39.84 -11.09 -12.37
C SER A 535 40.38 -12.43 -11.89
N ALA A 536 40.52 -12.63 -10.57
CA ALA A 536 40.94 -13.92 -10.01
C ALA A 536 39.94 -15.05 -10.31
N LEU A 537 38.64 -14.77 -10.20
CA LEU A 537 37.58 -15.73 -10.56
C LEU A 537 37.62 -16.06 -12.05
N LYS A 538 37.77 -15.04 -12.93
CA LYS A 538 37.90 -15.24 -14.38
C LYS A 538 39.09 -16.12 -14.73
N VAL A 539 40.27 -15.83 -14.18
CA VAL A 539 41.49 -16.62 -14.41
C VAL A 539 41.33 -18.05 -13.89
N GLY A 540 40.79 -18.22 -12.68
CA GLY A 540 40.51 -19.56 -12.13
C GLY A 540 39.56 -20.36 -13.01
N LEU A 541 38.56 -19.69 -13.59
CA LEU A 541 37.60 -20.34 -14.48
C LEU A 541 38.23 -20.71 -15.83
N ILE A 542 39.11 -19.87 -16.40
CA ILE A 542 39.87 -20.19 -17.63
C ILE A 542 40.65 -21.48 -17.43
N LEU A 543 41.42 -21.56 -16.34
CA LEU A 543 42.24 -22.74 -16.01
C LEU A 543 41.38 -23.99 -15.80
N LEU A 544 40.25 -23.84 -15.13
CA LEU A 544 39.32 -24.95 -14.88
C LEU A 544 38.67 -25.44 -16.17
N LEU A 545 38.23 -24.56 -17.06
CA LEU A 545 37.67 -24.94 -18.34
C LEU A 545 38.70 -25.66 -19.23
N ASP A 546 39.96 -25.20 -19.21
CA ASP A 546 41.07 -25.82 -19.95
C ASP A 546 41.41 -27.21 -19.41
N GLU A 547 41.52 -27.38 -18.09
CA GLU A 547 41.79 -28.65 -17.42
C GLU A 547 40.73 -29.72 -17.75
N PHE A 548 39.47 -29.30 -17.79
CA PHE A 548 38.34 -30.17 -18.13
C PHE A 548 38.13 -30.33 -19.65
N GLY A 549 38.91 -29.65 -20.49
CA GLY A 549 38.83 -29.71 -21.94
C GLY A 549 37.52 -29.15 -22.50
N TYR A 550 36.94 -28.13 -21.86
CA TYR A 550 35.70 -27.49 -22.28
C TYR A 550 35.98 -26.47 -23.41
N PRO A 551 35.46 -26.64 -24.64
CA PRO A 551 35.92 -25.94 -25.84
C PRO A 551 35.91 -24.39 -25.85
N PRO A 552 34.95 -23.67 -25.23
CA PRO A 552 34.87 -22.21 -25.33
C PRO A 552 35.81 -21.44 -24.38
N VAL A 553 37.07 -21.89 -24.21
CA VAL A 553 38.06 -21.29 -23.28
C VAL A 553 38.30 -19.78 -23.55
N GLU A 554 38.18 -19.34 -24.81
CA GLU A 554 38.45 -17.95 -25.21
C GLU A 554 37.21 -17.01 -25.18
N ARG A 555 36.02 -17.49 -24.80
CA ARG A 555 34.79 -16.70 -24.92
C ARG A 555 34.37 -16.05 -23.61
N ASP A 556 34.45 -14.72 -23.58
CA ASP A 556 34.07 -13.89 -22.42
C ASP A 556 32.65 -14.13 -21.90
N GLU A 557 31.71 -14.55 -22.76
CA GLU A 557 30.32 -14.85 -22.37
C GLU A 557 30.20 -15.96 -21.33
N VAL A 558 31.03 -17.00 -21.38
CA VAL A 558 30.97 -18.12 -20.40
C VAL A 558 31.23 -17.59 -18.99
N TYR A 559 32.21 -16.70 -18.89
CA TYR A 559 32.58 -16.04 -17.64
C TYR A 559 31.49 -15.09 -17.19
N ILE A 560 30.86 -14.33 -18.10
CA ILE A 560 29.77 -13.42 -17.76
C ILE A 560 28.59 -14.19 -17.16
N GLU A 561 28.11 -15.25 -17.82
CA GLU A 561 26.94 -16.02 -17.34
C GLU A 561 27.20 -16.66 -15.97
N ILE A 562 28.38 -17.27 -15.77
CA ILE A 562 28.76 -17.86 -14.48
C ILE A 562 28.92 -16.78 -13.41
N PHE A 563 29.48 -15.63 -13.76
CA PHE A 563 29.66 -14.50 -12.85
C PHE A 563 28.32 -13.90 -12.42
N GLU A 564 27.41 -13.67 -13.37
CA GLU A 564 26.08 -13.15 -13.06
C GLU A 564 25.27 -14.16 -12.22
N GLN A 565 25.45 -15.47 -12.45
CA GLN A 565 24.86 -16.51 -11.61
C GLN A 565 25.44 -16.49 -10.19
N ALA A 566 26.76 -16.34 -10.03
CA ALA A 566 27.42 -16.20 -8.74
C ALA A 566 26.95 -14.95 -7.97
N GLU A 567 26.78 -13.82 -8.65
CA GLU A 567 26.19 -12.61 -8.06
C GLU A 567 24.74 -12.85 -7.62
N ASN A 568 23.93 -13.50 -8.46
CA ASN A 568 22.54 -13.79 -8.19
C ASN A 568 22.38 -14.67 -6.93
N PHE A 569 23.23 -15.68 -6.77
CA PHE A 569 23.29 -16.49 -5.56
C PHE A 569 23.55 -15.65 -4.31
N LYS A 570 24.60 -14.82 -4.32
CA LYS A 570 25.01 -14.04 -3.13
C LYS A 570 24.01 -12.94 -2.76
N LYS A 571 23.28 -12.38 -3.74
CA LYS A 571 22.24 -11.38 -3.50
C LYS A 571 21.00 -11.96 -2.82
N ASN A 572 20.74 -13.26 -2.96
CA ASN A 572 19.52 -13.92 -2.48
C ASN A 572 19.77 -14.91 -1.32
N ARG A 573 20.97 -14.88 -0.71
CA ARG A 573 21.38 -15.78 0.37
C ARG A 573 21.19 -15.17 1.75
#